data_AF-A0A952Y5D0-F1
#
_entry.id   AF-A0A952Y5D0-F1
#
_cell.length_a   1.000
_cell.length_b   1.000
_cell.length_c   1.000
_cell.angle_alpha   90.00
_cell.angle_beta   90.00
_cell.angle_gamma   90.00
#
_symmetry.space_group_name_H-M   'P 1'
#
loop_
_entity.id
_entity.type
_entity.pdbx_description
1 polymer ?
#
loop_
_entity_poly.entity_id
_entity_poly.type
_entity_poly.pdbx_seq_one_letter_code
_entity_poly.pdbx_strand_id
1 'polypeptide(L)'
;MSSMHSIVRRLALGGEPAVLREELVFIKTRIGRDEARRTDSSIPRRLRTLLALVDGRRSVGELRAAIHSYRGLDDALDMLRKMGFIEPLPERWDIG
;
A
#
# COMPACT_ATOMS: atom_id res chain seq x y z
N MET A 1 18.70 15.09 7.09
CA MET A 1 17.29 15.21 7.55
C MET A 1 16.40 15.00 6.33
N SER A 2 15.83 13.80 6.17
CA SER A 2 15.33 13.29 4.89
C SER A 2 14.03 13.95 4.40
N SER A 3 14.12 14.49 3.18
CA SER A 3 13.10 15.20 2.38
C SER A 3 11.80 14.42 2.06
N MET A 4 11.68 13.16 2.49
CA MET A 4 10.51 12.30 2.23
C MET A 4 9.35 12.53 3.18
N HIS A 5 9.60 13.00 4.42
CA HIS A 5 8.54 13.28 5.39
C HIS A 5 7.58 14.38 4.91
N SER A 6 8.09 15.34 4.13
CA SER A 6 7.30 16.48 3.62
C SER A 6 6.35 16.10 2.48
N ILE A 7 6.70 15.10 1.65
CA ILE A 7 5.84 14.63 0.56
C ILE A 7 4.64 13.88 1.15
N VAL A 8 4.90 13.00 2.12
CA VAL A 8 3.86 12.27 2.86
C VAL A 8 2.88 13.23 3.53
N ARG A 9 3.38 14.29 4.18
CA ARG A 9 2.53 15.29 4.84
C ARG A 9 1.69 16.10 3.84
N ARG A 10 2.23 16.43 2.66
CA ARG A 10 1.53 17.26 1.66
C ARG A 10 0.40 16.50 0.96
N LEU A 11 0.54 15.19 0.76
CA LEU A 11 -0.51 14.34 0.22
C LEU A 11 -1.65 14.06 1.22
N ALA A 12 -1.35 14.07 2.53
CA ALA A 12 -2.31 13.73 3.58
C ALA A 12 -3.24 14.88 4.03
N LEU A 13 -3.03 16.13 3.59
CA LEU A 13 -3.70 17.31 4.15
C LEU A 13 -4.81 17.91 3.28
N GLY A 14 -5.16 17.34 2.12
CA GLY A 14 -6.18 17.94 1.24
C GLY A 14 -6.86 17.01 0.25
N GLY A 15 -6.74 15.69 0.43
CA GLY A 15 -7.49 14.70 -0.35
C GLY A 15 -8.63 14.15 0.46
N GLU A 16 -9.77 13.90 -0.18
CA GLU A 16 -10.81 13.01 0.38
C GLU A 16 -10.13 11.71 0.85
N PRO A 17 -10.51 11.17 2.03
CA PRO A 17 -9.95 9.92 2.52
C PRO A 17 -10.10 8.86 1.43
N ALA A 18 -9.03 8.10 1.17
CA ALA A 18 -9.13 7.04 0.19
C ALA A 18 -10.10 6.00 0.74
N VAL A 19 -11.30 5.86 0.15
CA VAL A 19 -12.22 4.77 0.50
C VAL A 19 -12.01 3.68 -0.54
N LEU A 20 -11.34 2.61 -0.12
CA LEU A 20 -11.05 1.48 -1.00
C LEU A 20 -12.14 0.41 -0.88
N ARG A 21 -12.55 -0.14 -2.03
CA ARG A 21 -13.52 -1.24 -2.10
C ARG A 21 -13.00 -2.48 -1.38
N GLU A 22 -13.87 -3.21 -0.70
CA GLU A 22 -13.46 -4.33 0.16
C GLU A 22 -12.90 -5.50 -0.64
N GLU A 23 -13.45 -5.76 -1.82
CA GLU A 23 -13.06 -6.83 -2.74
C GLU A 23 -11.73 -6.56 -3.46
N LEU A 24 -11.21 -5.34 -3.39
CA LEU A 24 -9.98 -4.95 -4.07
C LEU A 24 -8.80 -5.75 -3.50
N VAL A 25 -8.02 -6.39 -4.37
CA VAL A 25 -6.76 -7.04 -4.01
C VAL A 25 -5.62 -6.24 -4.60
N PHE A 26 -4.54 -6.05 -3.83
CA PHE A 26 -3.32 -5.43 -4.33
C PHE A 26 -2.22 -6.46 -4.52
N ILE A 27 -1.41 -6.26 -5.56
CA ILE A 27 -0.14 -6.96 -5.78
C ILE A 27 1.03 -5.98 -5.67
N LYS A 28 2.20 -6.47 -5.26
CA LYS A 28 3.44 -5.68 -5.33
C LYS A 28 3.87 -5.55 -6.78
N THR A 29 4.18 -4.33 -7.22
CA THR A 29 4.89 -4.09 -8.48
C THR A 29 6.33 -4.59 -8.40
N ARG A 30 7.08 -4.56 -9.51
CA ARG A 30 8.53 -4.85 -9.49
C ARG A 30 9.27 -3.96 -8.48
N ILE A 31 8.96 -2.66 -8.50
CA ILE A 31 9.56 -1.65 -7.64
C ILE A 31 9.20 -1.90 -6.16
N GLY A 32 7.95 -2.28 -5.89
CA GLY A 32 7.51 -2.65 -4.54
C GLY A 32 8.18 -3.91 -4.01
N ARG A 33 8.43 -4.91 -4.86
CA ARG A 33 9.20 -6.10 -4.48
C ARG A 33 10.65 -5.77 -4.17
N ASP A 34 11.27 -4.90 -4.96
CA ASP A 34 12.63 -4.43 -4.73
C ASP A 34 12.72 -3.65 -3.40
N GLU A 35 11.81 -2.69 -3.19
CA GLU A 35 11.73 -1.89 -1.97
C GLU A 35 11.53 -2.76 -0.71
N ALA A 36 10.67 -3.78 -0.79
CA ALA A 36 10.43 -4.69 0.35
C ALA A 36 11.68 -5.49 0.77
N ARG A 37 12.59 -5.78 -0.18
CA ARG A 37 13.83 -6.54 0.07
C ARG A 37 14.98 -5.68 0.60
N ARG A 38 14.97 -4.37 0.36
CA ARG A 38 16.08 -3.48 0.76
C ARG A 38 16.22 -3.39 2.27
N THR A 39 17.45 -3.41 2.77
CA THR A 39 17.74 -3.14 4.19
C THR A 39 17.54 -1.66 4.53
N ASP A 40 17.84 -0.75 3.60
CA ASP A 40 17.77 0.72 3.72
C ASP A 40 16.49 1.34 3.10
N SER A 41 15.32 0.95 3.61
CA SER A 41 14.04 1.35 3.01
C SER A 41 13.86 2.86 2.84
N SER A 42 13.35 3.24 1.67
CA SER A 42 12.99 4.60 1.26
C SER A 42 11.59 5.01 1.71
N ILE A 43 10.87 4.17 2.45
CA ILE A 43 9.53 4.48 2.96
C ILE A 43 9.47 4.38 4.48
N PRO A 44 8.56 5.13 5.13
CA PRO A 44 8.33 5.00 6.57
C PRO A 44 8.05 3.54 6.97
N ARG A 45 8.57 3.14 8.14
CA ARG A 45 8.44 1.76 8.68
C ARG A 45 7.01 1.24 8.62
N ARG A 46 6.03 2.11 8.87
CA ARG A 46 4.60 1.78 8.82
C ARG A 46 4.11 1.37 7.43
N LEU A 47 4.52 2.09 6.39
CA LEU A 47 4.22 1.72 5.00
C LEU A 47 5.00 0.48 4.58
N ARG A 48 6.23 0.31 5.08
CA ARG A 48 7.03 -0.89 4.85
C ARG A 48 6.37 -2.15 5.41
N THR A 49 5.83 -2.10 6.63
CA THR A 49 5.08 -3.22 7.20
C THR A 49 3.87 -3.56 6.35
N LEU A 50 3.10 -2.56 5.91
CA LEU A 50 1.93 -2.79 5.07
C LEU A 50 2.31 -3.34 3.70
N LEU A 51 3.35 -2.79 3.06
CA LEU A 51 3.90 -3.30 1.81
C LEU A 51 4.29 -4.77 1.96
N ALA A 52 4.93 -5.16 3.07
CA ALA A 52 5.27 -6.56 3.33
C ALA A 52 4.03 -7.48 3.33
N LEU A 53 2.90 -7.02 3.87
CA LEU A 53 1.64 -7.77 3.94
C LEU A 53 0.91 -7.91 2.59
N VAL A 54 1.16 -7.04 1.61
CA VAL A 54 0.53 -7.11 0.29
C VAL A 54 1.07 -8.32 -0.48
N ASP A 55 0.30 -9.40 -0.54
CA ASP A 55 0.72 -10.70 -1.11
C ASP A 55 -0.05 -11.10 -2.37
N GLY A 56 -1.02 -10.29 -2.81
CA GLY A 56 -1.89 -10.62 -3.94
C GLY A 56 -2.97 -11.63 -3.63
N ARG A 57 -3.16 -12.00 -2.36
CA ARG A 57 -4.17 -12.98 -1.93
C ARG A 57 -5.26 -12.33 -1.13
N ARG A 58 -4.89 -11.42 -0.23
CA ARG A 58 -5.85 -10.76 0.67
C ARG A 58 -6.48 -9.53 0.04
N SER A 59 -7.78 -9.43 0.18
CA SER A 59 -8.54 -8.23 -0.17
C SER A 59 -8.33 -7.10 0.84
N VAL A 60 -8.70 -5.87 0.49
CA VAL A 60 -8.68 -4.73 1.41
C VAL A 60 -9.57 -5.00 2.62
N GLY A 61 -10.75 -5.61 2.42
CA GLY A 61 -11.65 -5.98 3.50
C GLY A 61 -11.01 -6.97 4.48
N GLU A 62 -10.35 -8.01 3.94
CA GLU A 62 -9.64 -9.00 4.75
C GLU A 62 -8.45 -8.39 5.50
N LEU A 63 -7.70 -7.48 4.88
CA LEU A 63 -6.65 -6.74 5.56
C LEU A 63 -7.23 -5.86 6.69
N ARG A 64 -8.33 -5.16 6.45
CA ARG A 64 -9.01 -4.34 7.48
C ARG A 64 -9.45 -5.18 8.69
N ALA A 65 -9.94 -6.38 8.43
CA ALA A 65 -10.29 -7.36 9.45
C ALA A 65 -9.06 -7.92 10.18
N ALA A 66 -7.98 -8.23 9.47
CA ALA A 66 -6.79 -8.86 10.05
C ALA A 66 -5.94 -7.88 10.89
N ILE A 67 -5.91 -6.60 10.57
CA ILE A 67 -5.05 -5.59 11.22
C ILE A 67 -5.83 -4.37 11.72
N HIS A 68 -6.81 -4.60 12.59
CA HIS A 68 -7.67 -3.56 13.18
C HIS A 68 -6.94 -2.38 13.84
N SER A 69 -5.73 -2.59 14.38
CA SER A 69 -4.93 -1.54 15.01
C SER A 69 -4.28 -0.57 14.01
N TYR A 70 -4.31 -0.89 12.71
CA TYR A 70 -3.68 -0.10 11.66
C TYR A 70 -4.59 1.06 11.21
N ARG A 71 -4.53 2.21 11.91
CA ARG A 71 -5.39 3.39 11.65
C ARG A 71 -5.12 4.11 10.33
N GLY A 72 -6.09 4.15 9.41
CA GLY A 72 -5.87 4.72 8.07
C GLY A 72 -5.17 3.73 7.14
N LEU A 73 -5.67 2.48 7.15
CA LEU A 73 -5.21 1.43 6.24
C LEU A 73 -5.37 1.85 4.78
N ASP A 74 -6.55 2.37 4.44
CA ASP A 74 -6.88 2.74 3.06
C ASP A 74 -5.99 3.86 2.54
N ASP A 75 -5.73 4.90 3.36
CA ASP A 75 -4.80 5.97 3.01
C ASP A 75 -3.38 5.43 2.79
N ALA A 76 -2.93 4.50 3.63
CA ALA A 76 -1.60 3.90 3.50
C ALA A 76 -1.49 3.03 2.24
N LEU A 77 -2.54 2.28 1.89
CA LEU A 77 -2.61 1.51 0.65
C LEU A 77 -2.62 2.45 -0.56
N ASP A 78 -3.42 3.51 -0.52
CA ASP A 78 -3.47 4.49 -1.61
C ASP A 78 -2.14 5.24 -1.76
N MET A 79 -1.44 5.55 -0.67
CA MET A 79 -0.08 6.08 -0.73
C MET A 79 0.90 5.11 -1.39
N LEU A 80 0.90 3.83 -1.00
CA LEU A 80 1.76 2.81 -1.63
C LEU A 80 1.46 2.67 -3.13
N ARG A 81 0.18 2.78 -3.50
CA ARG A 81 -0.28 2.75 -4.90
C ARG A 81 0.20 3.99 -5.67
N LYS A 82 0.01 5.19 -5.12
CA LYS A 82 0.47 6.46 -5.70
C LYS A 82 1.99 6.51 -5.85
N MET A 83 2.74 5.86 -4.96
CA MET A 83 4.20 5.71 -5.06
C MET A 83 4.63 4.61 -6.06
N GLY A 84 3.69 3.85 -6.62
CA GLY A 84 3.98 2.79 -7.60
C GLY A 84 4.53 1.50 -7.00
N PHE A 85 4.43 1.29 -5.69
CA PHE A 85 4.90 0.06 -5.04
C PHE A 85 3.88 -1.08 -5.11
N ILE A 86 2.60 -0.75 -5.19
CA ILE A 86 1.52 -1.71 -5.34
C ILE A 86 0.58 -1.27 -6.46
N GLU A 87 -0.12 -2.23 -7.03
CA GLU A 87 -1.15 -2.01 -8.04
C GLU A 87 -2.32 -2.97 -7.80
N PRO A 88 -3.55 -2.60 -8.20
CA PRO A 88 -4.67 -3.52 -8.18
C PRO A 88 -4.34 -4.81 -8.92
N LEU A 89 -4.75 -5.95 -8.34
CA LEU A 89 -4.75 -7.21 -9.06
C LEU A 89 -5.66 -7.04 -10.29
N PRO A 90 -5.19 -7.34 -11.51
CA PRO A 90 -6.04 -7.25 -12.69
C PRO A 90 -7.24 -8.17 -12.52
N GLU A 91 -8.44 -7.70 -12.86
CA GLU A 91 -9.68 -8.51 -12.84
C GLU A 91 -9.60 -9.76 -13.74
N ARG A 92 -8.58 -9.83 -14.59
CA ARG A 92 -8.39 -10.86 -15.61
C ARG A 92 -7.05 -11.57 -15.42
N TRP A 93 -6.94 -12.36 -14.36
CA TRP A 93 -5.88 -13.39 -14.26
C TRP A 93 -6.36 -14.78 -14.75
N ASP A 94 -7.65 -14.95 -15.05
CA ASP A 94 -8.22 -16.17 -15.62
C ASP A 94 -8.13 -16.21 -17.16
N ILE A 95 -6.91 -16.24 -17.70
CA ILE A 95 -6.69 -16.65 -19.09
C ILE A 95 -5.36 -17.42 -19.20
N GLY A 96 -5.48 -18.75 -19.23
CA GLY A 96 -4.46 -19.67 -19.73
C GLY A 96 -3.87 -20.59 -18.68
#